data_AF-A0A822X5H8-F1
#
_entry.id   AF-A0A822X5H8-F1
#
_cell.length_a   1.000
_cell.length_b   1.000
_cell.length_c   1.000
_cell.angle_alpha   90.00
_cell.angle_beta   90.00
_cell.angle_gamma   90.00
#
_symmetry.space_group_name_H-M   'P 1'
#
loop_
_entity.id
_entity.type
_entity.pdbx_description
1 polymer ?
#
loop_
_entity_poly.entity_id
_entity_poly.type
_entity_poly.pdbx_seq_one_letter_code
_entity_poly.pdbx_strand_id
1 'polypeptide(L)'
;MAITQWAWAEFREQLGAKKVAGKTLERLKKLIWLAAQDVKADLVGRETYEYQALAELAGVAKSTWTETYLPHWLAMRCSFKRLDSIALISVT
;
A
#
# COMPACT_ATOMS: atom_id res chain seq x y z
N MET A 1 15.58 4.67 -1.29
CA MET A 1 14.26 4.45 -1.93
C MET A 1 14.04 3.00 -2.38
N ALA A 2 14.69 2.01 -1.76
CA ALA A 2 14.61 0.62 -2.22
C ALA A 2 13.30 -0.09 -1.82
N ILE A 3 12.74 0.25 -0.66
CA ILE A 3 11.59 -0.44 -0.07
C ILE A 3 10.30 -0.22 -0.89
N THR A 4 10.06 0.99 -1.38
CA THR A 4 8.89 1.29 -2.23
C THR A 4 8.99 0.68 -3.61
N GLN A 5 10.20 0.60 -4.19
CA GLN A 5 10.43 -0.11 -5.46
C GLN A 5 10.25 -1.62 -5.30
N TRP A 6 10.74 -2.20 -4.21
CA TRP A 6 10.57 -3.62 -3.90
C TRP A 6 9.09 -3.97 -3.69
N ALA A 7 8.37 -3.18 -2.87
CA ALA A 7 6.93 -3.36 -2.67
C ALA A 7 6.15 -3.20 -3.99
N TRP A 8 6.54 -2.27 -4.86
CA TRP A 8 5.96 -2.13 -6.20
C TRP A 8 6.25 -3.33 -7.11
N ALA A 9 7.45 -3.91 -7.03
CA ALA A 9 7.81 -5.11 -7.78
C ALA A 9 7.00 -6.32 -7.30
N GLU A 10 6.94 -6.57 -5.99
CA GLU A 10 6.17 -7.66 -5.38
C GLU A 10 4.67 -7.52 -5.69
N PHE A 11 4.15 -6.29 -5.65
CA PHE A 11 2.76 -6.04 -6.00
C PHE A 11 2.48 -6.21 -7.50
N ARG A 12 3.44 -5.87 -8.38
CA ARG A 12 3.33 -6.17 -9.82
C ARG A 12 3.32 -7.67 -10.10
N GLU A 13 4.08 -8.45 -9.34
CA GLU A 13 4.03 -9.91 -9.42
C GLU A 13 2.69 -10.47 -8.94
N GLN A 14 2.14 -9.96 -7.83
CA GLN A 14 0.81 -10.34 -7.34
C GLN A 14 -0.33 -9.94 -8.30
N LEU A 15 -0.20 -8.82 -9.00
CA LEU A 15 -1.13 -8.42 -10.06
C LEU A 15 -1.04 -9.36 -11.27
N GLY A 16 0.09 -10.04 -11.50
CA GLY A 16 0.29 -11.03 -12.55
C GLY A 16 -0.12 -10.55 -13.95
N ALA A 17 -0.59 -11.48 -14.79
CA ALA A 17 -1.09 -11.20 -16.14
C ALA A 17 -2.46 -10.47 -16.17
N LYS A 18 -2.96 -10.02 -15.01
CA LYS A 18 -4.25 -9.35 -14.90
C LYS A 18 -4.10 -7.98 -15.56
N LYS A 19 -4.74 -7.79 -16.72
CA LYS A 19 -4.75 -6.50 -17.43
C LYS A 19 -5.44 -5.45 -16.55
N VAL A 20 -4.63 -4.68 -15.84
CA VAL A 20 -5.09 -3.51 -15.09
C VAL A 20 -5.15 -2.33 -16.06
N ALA A 21 -6.29 -1.65 -16.13
CA ALA A 21 -6.40 -0.43 -16.92
C ALA A 21 -5.36 0.61 -16.45
N GLY A 22 -4.75 1.36 -17.37
CA GLY A 22 -3.69 2.32 -17.03
C GLY A 22 -4.08 3.27 -15.89
N LYS A 23 -5.33 3.74 -15.89
CA LYS A 23 -5.91 4.58 -14.83
C LYS A 23 -5.93 3.91 -13.45
N THR A 24 -6.19 2.60 -13.39
CA THR A 24 -6.14 1.82 -12.14
C THR A 24 -4.70 1.58 -11.70
N LEU A 25 -3.77 1.41 -12.63
CA LEU A 25 -2.36 1.23 -12.34
C LEU A 25 -1.74 2.50 -11.73
N GLU A 26 -2.12 3.68 -12.21
CA GLU A 26 -1.72 4.96 -11.61
C GLU A 26 -2.27 5.13 -10.19
N ARG A 27 -3.52 4.73 -9.96
CA ARG A 27 -4.13 4.72 -8.61
C ARG A 27 -3.40 3.78 -7.66
N LEU A 28 -3.06 2.57 -8.12
CA LEU A 28 -2.30 1.59 -7.33
C LEU A 28 -0.89 2.07 -6.98
N LYS A 29 -0.21 2.77 -7.89
CA LYS A 29 1.10 3.40 -7.60
C LYS A 29 0.98 4.45 -6.49
N LYS A 30 -0.03 5.32 -6.58
CA LYS A 30 -0.34 6.28 -5.50
C LYS A 30 -0.64 5.57 -4.19
N LEU A 31 -1.39 4.47 -4.25
CA LEU A 31 -1.72 3.65 -3.09
C LEU A 31 -0.48 3.08 -2.40
N ILE A 32 0.47 2.52 -3.16
CA ILE A 32 1.73 2.00 -2.59
C ILE A 32 2.50 3.09 -1.86
N TRP A 33 2.49 4.30 -2.42
CA TRP A 33 3.16 5.43 -1.80
C TRP A 33 2.47 5.85 -0.50
N LEU A 34 1.14 5.90 -0.49
CA LEU A 34 0.33 6.15 0.71
C LEU A 34 0.53 5.06 1.76
N ALA A 35 0.62 3.79 1.37
CA ALA A 35 0.86 2.68 2.28
C ALA A 35 2.24 2.78 2.96
N ALA A 36 3.27 3.15 2.19
CA ALA A 36 4.60 3.38 2.73
C ALA A 36 4.61 4.56 3.73
N GLN A 37 3.87 5.63 3.42
CA GLN A 37 3.73 6.78 4.30
C GLN A 37 2.93 6.45 5.56
N ASP A 38 1.85 5.67 5.43
CA ASP A 38 1.01 5.19 6.54
C ASP A 38 1.80 4.31 7.51
N VAL A 39 2.58 3.35 7.00
CA VAL A 39 3.42 2.49 7.83
C VAL A 39 4.49 3.31 8.56
N LYS A 40 5.08 4.31 7.89
CA LYS A 40 6.01 5.24 8.54
C LYS A 40 5.33 6.10 9.61
N ALA A 41 4.07 6.50 9.39
CA ALA A 41 3.27 7.26 10.35
C ALA A 41 2.93 6.40 11.59
N ASP A 42 2.52 5.15 11.37
CA ASP A 42 2.27 4.14 12.41
C ASP A 42 3.51 3.91 13.28
N LEU A 43 4.68 3.78 12.67
CA LEU A 43 5.97 3.64 13.36
C LEU A 43 6.36 4.82 14.26
N VAL A 44 6.02 6.04 13.84
CA VAL A 44 6.29 7.25 14.64
C VAL A 44 5.14 7.56 15.62
N GLY A 45 4.13 6.69 15.73
CA GLY A 45 2.99 6.86 16.62
C GLY A 45 2.04 7.98 16.20
N ARG A 46 2.00 8.33 14.90
CA ARG A 46 1.04 9.29 14.34
C ARG A 46 -0.24 8.58 13.90
N GLU A 47 -1.34 9.33 13.86
CA GLU A 47 -2.62 8.85 13.32
C GLU A 47 -2.45 8.25 11.92
N THR A 48 -2.93 7.02 11.77
CA THR A 48 -3.03 6.29 10.49
C THR A 48 -4.21 6.80 9.67
N TYR A 49 -4.16 6.60 8.35
CA TYR A 49 -5.25 7.03 7.48
C TYR A 49 -6.54 6.23 7.72
N GLU A 50 -7.66 6.94 7.83
CA GLU A 50 -8.99 6.31 7.82
C GLU A 50 -9.33 5.73 6.44
N TYR A 51 -10.06 4.61 6.42
CA TYR A 51 -10.49 3.96 5.17
C TYR A 51 -11.30 4.88 4.25
N GLN A 52 -12.03 5.84 4.82
CA GLN A 52 -12.76 6.85 4.05
C GLN A 52 -11.81 7.79 3.32
N ALA A 53 -10.80 8.33 4.01
CA ALA A 53 -9.80 9.20 3.42
C ALA A 53 -8.99 8.48 2.33
N LEU A 54 -8.68 7.20 2.53
CA LEU A 54 -7.99 6.38 1.53
C LEU A 54 -8.82 6.17 0.27
N ALA A 55 -10.13 5.96 0.41
CA ALA A 55 -11.06 5.86 -0.73
C ALA A 55 -11.10 7.17 -1.53
N GLU A 56 -11.18 8.31 -0.84
CA GLU A 56 -11.14 9.64 -1.46
C GLU A 56 -9.82 9.91 -2.18
N LEU A 57 -8.69 9.59 -1.55
CA LEU A 57 -7.34 9.75 -2.12
C LEU A 57 -7.12 8.84 -3.34
N ALA A 58 -7.70 7.64 -3.33
CA ALA A 58 -7.70 6.72 -4.48
C ALA A 58 -8.71 7.11 -5.56
N GLY A 59 -9.61 8.07 -5.28
CA GLY A 59 -10.67 8.52 -6.18
C GLY A 59 -11.67 7.41 -6.49
N VAL A 60 -11.97 6.57 -5.50
CA VAL A 60 -12.96 5.49 -5.57
C VAL A 60 -14.01 5.66 -4.49
N ALA A 61 -15.22 5.15 -4.73
CA ALA A 61 -16.26 5.13 -3.72
C ALA A 61 -15.87 4.22 -2.54
N LYS A 62 -16.38 4.52 -1.34
CA LYS A 62 -16.15 3.72 -0.12
C LYS A 62 -16.49 2.24 -0.33
N SER A 63 -17.59 1.93 -1.03
CA SER A 63 -17.99 0.54 -1.34
C SER A 63 -16.94 -0.19 -2.19
N THR A 64 -16.50 0.43 -3.30
CA THR A 64 -15.43 -0.10 -4.16
C THR A 64 -14.10 -0.25 -3.41
N TRP A 65 -13.82 0.67 -2.49
CA TRP A 65 -12.64 0.60 -1.64
C TRP A 65 -12.66 -0.65 -0.77
N THR A 66 -13.71 -0.85 0.03
CA THR A 66 -13.83 -2.01 0.93
C THR A 66 -13.93 -3.34 0.19
N GLU A 67 -14.58 -3.39 -0.97
CA GLU A 67 -14.77 -4.64 -1.71
C GLU A 67 -13.54 -5.05 -2.54
N THR A 68 -12.87 -4.10 -3.21
CA THR A 68 -11.79 -4.41 -4.15
C THR A 68 -10.42 -3.99 -3.63
N TYR A 69 -10.28 -2.80 -3.05
CA TYR A 69 -8.97 -2.23 -2.72
C TYR A 69 -8.49 -2.58 -1.30
N LEU A 70 -9.39 -2.80 -0.35
CA LEU A 70 -9.06 -3.18 1.02
C LEU A 70 -8.16 -4.42 1.14
N PRO A 71 -8.45 -5.55 0.46
CA PRO A 71 -7.56 -6.71 0.52
C PRO A 71 -6.18 -6.40 -0.10
N HIS A 72 -6.12 -5.60 -1.16
CA HIS A 72 -4.86 -5.15 -1.76
C HIS A 72 -4.06 -4.23 -0.83
N TRP A 73 -4.74 -3.31 -0.15
CA TRP A 73 -4.15 -2.38 0.82
C TRP A 73 -3.59 -3.11 2.04
N LEU A 74 -4.35 -4.06 2.60
CA LEU A 74 -3.90 -4.91 3.70
C LEU A 74 -2.68 -5.75 3.30
N ALA A 75 -2.68 -6.33 2.11
CA ALA A 75 -1.53 -7.07 1.59
C ALA A 75 -0.29 -6.17 1.49
N MET A 76 -0.41 -4.97 0.92
CA MET A 76 0.68 -3.99 0.87
C MET A 76 1.18 -3.62 2.26
N ARG A 77 0.29 -3.22 3.19
CA ARG A 77 0.66 -2.86 4.56
C ARG A 77 1.34 -4.02 5.29
N CYS A 78 0.88 -5.25 5.09
CA CYS A 78 1.48 -6.43 5.68
C CYS A 78 2.91 -6.67 5.16
N SER A 79 3.13 -6.55 3.84
CA SER A 79 4.48 -6.60 3.26
C SER A 79 5.37 -5.49 3.83
N PHE A 80 4.89 -4.25 3.89
CA PHE A 80 5.66 -3.13 4.45
C PHE A 80 5.98 -3.30 5.94
N LYS A 81 5.03 -3.76 6.76
CA LYS A 81 5.22 -3.99 8.20
C LYS A 81 6.23 -5.10 8.47
N ARG A 82 6.18 -6.17 7.65
CA ARG A 82 7.16 -7.25 7.69
C ARG A 82 8.55 -6.77 7.27
N LEU A 83 8.63 -5.93 6.25
CA LEU A 83 9.90 -5.36 5.78
C LEU A 83 10.50 -4.41 6.82
N ASP A 84 9.66 -3.61 7.47
CA ASP A 84 10.08 -2.75 8.58
C ASP A 84 10.59 -3.56 9.78
N SER A 85 9.90 -4.65 10.15
CA SER A 85 10.39 -5.54 11.20
C SER A 85 11.74 -6.17 10.85
N ILE A 86 11.96 -6.56 9.60
CA ILE A 86 13.26 -7.05 9.12
C ILE A 86 14.33 -5.95 9.13
N ALA A 87 13.96 -4.72 8.75
CA ALA A 87 14.85 -3.57 8.78
C ALA A 87 15.26 -3.18 10.21
N LEU A 88 14.34 -3.27 11.17
CA LEU A 88 14.62 -3.08 12.60
C LEU A 88 15.59 -4.14 13.13
N ILE A 89 15.41 -5.41 12.72
CA ILE A 89 16.27 -6.53 13.14
C ILE A 89 17.68 -6.40 12.54
N SER A 90 17.84 -5.85 11.32
CA SER A 90 19.14 -5.66 10.67
C SER A 90 20.02 -4.55 11.26
N VAL A 91 19.53 -3.79 12.25
CA VAL A 91 20.27 -2.70 12.92
C VAL A 91 20.81 -3.11 14.31
N THR A 92 20.78 -4.40 14.66
CA THR A 92 21.41 -4.95 15.87
C THR A 92 22.63 -5.78 15.51
#